data_AF-A0A5S4FZN4-F1
#
_entry.id   AF-A0A5S4FZN4-F1
#
_cell.length_a   1.000
_cell.length_b   1.000
_cell.length_c   1.000
_cell.angle_alpha   90.00
_cell.angle_beta   90.00
_cell.angle_gamma   90.00
#
_symmetry.space_group_name_H-M   'P 1'
#
loop_
_entity.id
_entity.type
_entity.pdbx_description
1 polymer ?
#
loop_
_entity_poly.entity_id
_entity_poly.type
_entity_poly.pdbx_seq_one_letter_code
_entity_poly.pdbx_strand_id
1 'polypeptide(L)'
;MANSLSERKACVLAAVTRLLAVLLLPIAFCRAPGRARFLACQWALRLRFPAEDLRGLAPETLAAFTHARAEAFWCDGQLIGLTSGYRDAAEQHRLFSAEVRRTGSVSAARRRVLPPQESSHVRGLAIDVRPTEGARWLEQNGGRYGLYRIYGNEWWHFEYRIVEPVQLPHPDAVGDRRPPMYAEPVEDPRRRP
;
A
#
# COMPACT_ATOMS: atom_id res chain seq x y z
N MET A 1 -24.54 -17.00 -5.08
CA MET A 1 -24.73 -16.70 -6.52
C MET A 1 -24.14 -15.37 -6.98
N ALA A 2 -23.92 -14.37 -6.11
CA ALA A 2 -23.29 -13.09 -6.50
C ALA A 2 -21.77 -13.18 -6.84
N ASN A 3 -21.08 -14.23 -6.41
CA ASN A 3 -19.63 -14.35 -6.52
C ASN A 3 -19.15 -14.65 -7.96
N SER A 4 -19.85 -15.52 -8.71
CA SER A 4 -19.38 -15.96 -10.04
C SER A 4 -19.48 -14.89 -11.13
N LEU A 5 -20.49 -14.02 -11.06
CA LEU A 5 -20.63 -12.89 -12.00
C LEU A 5 -19.57 -11.83 -11.75
N SER A 6 -19.22 -11.57 -10.48
CA SER A 6 -18.16 -10.64 -10.11
C SER A 6 -16.79 -11.14 -10.57
N GLU A 7 -16.50 -12.42 -10.32
CA GLU A 7 -15.26 -13.09 -10.76
C GLU A 7 -15.12 -13.09 -12.29
N ARG A 8 -16.19 -13.42 -13.03
CA ARG A 8 -16.20 -13.35 -14.50
C ARG A 8 -15.93 -11.94 -15.01
N LYS A 9 -16.58 -10.92 -14.42
CA LYS A 9 -16.31 -9.51 -14.76
C LYS A 9 -14.85 -9.14 -14.50
N ALA A 10 -14.28 -9.55 -13.37
CA ALA A 10 -12.87 -9.29 -13.05
C ALA A 10 -11.93 -9.94 -14.07
N CYS A 11 -12.20 -11.20 -14.46
CA CYS A 11 -11.43 -11.92 -15.48
C CYS A 11 -11.50 -11.24 -16.85
N VAL A 12 -12.71 -10.83 -17.29
CA VAL A 12 -12.90 -10.12 -18.57
C VAL A 12 -12.15 -8.79 -18.56
N LEU A 13 -12.31 -8.00 -17.49
CA LEU A 13 -11.58 -6.73 -17.37
C LEU A 13 -10.06 -6.94 -17.37
N ALA A 14 -9.57 -8.02 -16.76
CA ALA A 14 -8.15 -8.34 -16.77
C ALA A 14 -7.64 -8.71 -18.17
N ALA A 15 -8.42 -9.50 -18.93
CA ALA A 15 -8.11 -9.83 -20.32
C ALA A 15 -8.13 -8.58 -21.22
N VAL A 16 -9.16 -7.74 -21.10
CA VAL A 16 -9.27 -6.47 -21.84
C VAL A 16 -8.11 -5.54 -21.53
N THR A 17 -7.71 -5.42 -20.27
CA THR A 17 -6.57 -4.57 -19.88
C THR A 17 -5.27 -5.03 -20.53
N ARG A 18 -5.02 -6.35 -20.55
CA ARG A 18 -3.83 -6.94 -21.19
C ARG A 18 -3.85 -6.76 -22.70
N LEU A 19 -4.99 -7.00 -23.35
CA LEU A 19 -5.16 -6.76 -24.78
C LEU A 19 -4.90 -5.29 -25.13
N LEU A 20 -5.46 -4.37 -24.33
CA LEU A 20 -5.25 -2.94 -24.52
C LEU A 20 -3.77 -2.56 -24.41
N ALA A 21 -3.04 -3.09 -23.43
CA ALA A 21 -1.59 -2.84 -23.33
C ALA A 21 -0.85 -3.33 -24.58
N VAL A 22 -1.18 -4.51 -25.11
CA VAL A 22 -0.58 -5.03 -26.35
C VAL A 22 -0.89 -4.10 -27.55
N LEU A 23 -2.15 -3.66 -27.69
CA LEU A 23 -2.55 -2.73 -28.75
C LEU A 23 -1.88 -1.36 -28.65
N LEU A 24 -1.53 -0.93 -27.43
CA LEU A 24 -0.82 0.32 -27.18
C LEU A 24 0.70 0.23 -27.42
N LEU A 25 1.28 -0.96 -27.58
CA LEU A 25 2.72 -1.13 -27.76
C LEU A 25 3.31 -0.35 -28.95
N PRO A 26 2.71 -0.32 -30.16
CA PRO A 26 3.27 0.46 -31.27
C PRO A 26 3.35 1.96 -30.95
N ILE A 27 2.31 2.50 -30.32
CA ILE A 27 2.26 3.91 -29.90
C ILE A 27 3.31 4.17 -28.82
N ALA A 28 3.42 3.27 -27.84
CA ALA A 28 4.41 3.37 -26.77
C ALA A 28 5.85 3.27 -27.32
N PHE A 29 6.09 2.43 -28.33
CA PHE A 29 7.38 2.30 -29.00
C PHE A 29 7.78 3.59 -29.73
N CYS A 30 6.85 4.21 -30.47
CA CYS A 30 7.11 5.51 -31.11
C CYS A 30 7.44 6.62 -30.10
N ARG A 31 6.91 6.55 -28.87
CA ARG A 31 7.19 7.57 -27.82
C ARG A 31 8.45 7.28 -27.01
N ALA A 32 8.73 6.02 -26.69
CA ALA A 32 9.90 5.61 -25.93
C ALA A 32 10.29 4.15 -26.26
N PRO A 33 11.13 3.91 -27.28
CA PRO A 33 11.47 2.57 -27.77
C PRO A 33 11.97 1.63 -26.66
N GLY A 34 12.87 2.11 -25.79
CA GLY A 34 13.44 1.33 -24.69
C GLY A 34 12.51 1.11 -23.49
N ARG A 35 11.33 1.75 -23.47
CA ARG A 35 10.36 1.67 -22.35
C ARG A 35 8.94 1.40 -22.82
N ALA A 36 8.76 0.92 -24.05
CA ALA A 36 7.44 0.74 -24.68
C ALA A 36 6.52 -0.16 -23.84
N ARG A 37 7.03 -1.32 -23.39
CA ARG A 37 6.29 -2.27 -22.52
C ARG A 37 5.88 -1.62 -21.20
N PHE A 38 6.79 -0.89 -20.57
CA PHE A 38 6.50 -0.16 -19.35
C PHE A 38 5.39 0.87 -19.57
N LEU A 39 5.53 1.76 -20.56
CA LEU A 39 4.54 2.81 -20.84
C LEU A 39 3.16 2.26 -21.20
N ALA A 40 3.11 1.26 -22.09
CA ALA A 40 1.85 0.64 -22.50
C ALA A 40 1.11 -0.02 -21.31
N CYS A 41 1.85 -0.68 -20.41
CA CYS A 41 1.32 -1.20 -19.15
C CYS A 41 0.77 -0.07 -18.27
N GLN A 42 1.53 1.01 -18.06
CA GLN A 42 1.06 2.13 -17.23
C GLN A 42 -0.22 2.77 -17.78
N TRP A 43 -0.34 2.94 -19.10
CA TRP A 43 -1.55 3.47 -19.73
C TRP A 43 -2.75 2.54 -19.58
N ALA A 44 -2.57 1.24 -19.81
CA ALA A 44 -3.64 0.26 -19.66
C ALA A 44 -4.12 0.17 -18.20
N LEU A 45 -3.20 0.16 -17.23
CA LEU A 45 -3.54 0.13 -15.80
C LEU A 45 -4.27 1.40 -15.36
N ARG A 46 -3.89 2.58 -15.88
CA ARG A 46 -4.60 3.84 -15.61
C ARG A 46 -6.06 3.79 -16.06
N LEU A 47 -6.33 3.16 -17.21
CA LEU A 47 -7.70 2.97 -17.69
C LEU A 47 -8.46 1.91 -16.88
N ARG A 48 -7.76 0.87 -16.41
CA ARG A 48 -8.35 -0.17 -15.55
C ARG A 48 -8.69 0.32 -14.15
N PHE A 49 -7.89 1.25 -13.61
CA PHE A 49 -8.00 1.80 -12.26
C PHE A 49 -8.12 3.33 -12.31
N PRO A 50 -9.23 3.89 -12.84
CA PRO A 50 -9.34 5.32 -13.10
C PRO A 50 -9.34 6.20 -11.84
N ALA A 51 -9.67 5.63 -10.68
CA ALA A 51 -9.64 6.29 -9.38
C ALA A 51 -8.31 6.13 -8.63
N GLU A 52 -7.32 5.44 -9.21
CA GLU A 52 -5.98 5.37 -8.64
C GLU A 52 -5.31 6.75 -8.71
N ASP A 53 -4.63 7.13 -7.63
CA ASP A 53 -3.76 8.29 -7.60
C ASP A 53 -2.36 7.90 -7.11
N LEU A 54 -1.34 8.26 -7.89
CA LEU A 54 0.07 8.02 -7.58
C LEU A 54 0.81 9.31 -7.20
N ARG A 55 0.14 10.46 -7.27
CA ARG A 55 0.74 11.76 -6.92
C ARG A 55 1.07 11.79 -5.43
N GLY A 56 2.17 12.45 -5.09
CA GLY A 56 2.64 12.58 -3.71
C GLY A 56 3.35 11.34 -3.15
N LEU A 57 3.39 10.22 -3.88
CA LEU A 57 4.29 9.11 -3.53
C LEU A 57 5.74 9.60 -3.58
N ALA A 58 6.54 9.15 -2.62
CA ALA A 58 7.98 9.37 -2.66
C ALA A 58 8.55 8.79 -3.96
N PRO A 59 9.59 9.41 -4.56
CA PRO A 59 10.13 8.97 -5.84
C PRO A 59 10.53 7.48 -5.85
N GLU A 60 11.10 6.99 -4.75
CA GLU A 60 11.53 5.61 -4.58
C GLU A 60 10.33 4.65 -4.53
N THR A 61 9.28 5.01 -3.77
CA THR A 61 8.03 4.23 -3.71
C THR A 61 7.36 4.17 -5.08
N LEU A 62 7.29 5.30 -5.80
CA LEU A 62 6.71 5.37 -7.13
C LEU A 62 7.49 4.49 -8.12
N ALA A 63 8.83 4.56 -8.09
CA ALA A 63 9.68 3.75 -8.95
C ALA A 63 9.53 2.26 -8.63
N ALA A 64 9.61 1.88 -7.35
CA ALA A 64 9.42 0.52 -6.88
C ALA A 64 8.07 -0.05 -7.32
N PHE A 65 6.99 0.67 -7.04
CA PHE A 65 5.63 0.24 -7.35
C PHE A 65 5.38 0.11 -8.86
N THR A 66 5.78 1.12 -9.64
CA THR A 66 5.55 1.10 -11.08
C THR A 66 6.39 0.04 -11.79
N HIS A 67 7.57 -0.29 -11.27
CA HIS A 67 8.40 -1.38 -11.79
C HIS A 67 7.82 -2.74 -11.42
N ALA A 68 7.47 -2.96 -10.15
CA ALA A 68 6.85 -4.19 -9.67
C ALA A 68 5.58 -4.53 -10.45
N ARG A 69 4.67 -3.55 -10.62
CA ARG A 69 3.42 -3.79 -11.36
C ARG A 69 3.63 -4.02 -12.84
N ALA A 70 4.70 -3.49 -13.44
CA ALA A 70 5.01 -3.76 -14.84
C ALA A 70 5.57 -5.18 -15.03
N GLU A 71 6.41 -5.68 -14.12
CA GLU A 71 6.87 -7.07 -14.15
C GLU A 71 5.71 -8.03 -13.94
N ALA A 72 4.91 -7.83 -12.89
CA ALA A 72 3.71 -8.62 -12.60
C ALA A 72 2.76 -8.70 -13.81
N PHE A 73 2.54 -7.57 -14.48
CA PHE A 73 1.65 -7.49 -15.63
C PHE A 73 2.14 -8.31 -16.83
N TRP A 74 3.43 -8.21 -17.15
CA TRP A 74 3.98 -8.78 -18.38
C TRP A 74 4.45 -10.22 -18.24
N CYS A 75 4.96 -10.58 -17.06
CA CYS A 75 5.49 -11.92 -16.79
C CYS A 75 4.39 -12.85 -16.30
N ASP A 76 3.50 -12.36 -15.43
CA ASP A 76 2.54 -13.22 -14.72
C ASP A 76 1.08 -12.89 -15.08
N GLY A 77 0.85 -11.86 -15.89
CA GLY A 77 -0.50 -11.40 -16.25
C GLY A 77 -1.27 -10.78 -15.08
N GLN A 78 -0.58 -10.47 -13.97
CA GLN A 78 -1.19 -9.95 -12.75
C GLN A 78 -1.36 -8.43 -12.83
N LEU A 79 -2.57 -7.97 -12.52
CA LEU A 79 -2.87 -6.54 -12.44
C LEU A 79 -2.67 -6.06 -11.01
N ILE A 80 -2.00 -4.92 -10.85
CA ILE A 80 -1.77 -4.27 -9.57
C ILE A 80 -2.11 -2.79 -9.72
N GLY A 81 -2.96 -2.29 -8.83
CA GLY A 81 -3.32 -0.87 -8.71
C GLY A 81 -3.50 -0.48 -7.25
N LEU A 82 -3.73 0.80 -6.99
CA LEU A 82 -3.93 1.33 -5.64
C LEU A 82 -5.38 1.67 -5.36
N THR A 83 -5.79 1.35 -4.13
CA THR A 83 -6.95 1.94 -3.46
C THR A 83 -6.56 3.28 -2.85
N SER A 84 -5.37 3.35 -2.24
CA SER A 84 -4.85 4.58 -1.64
C SER A 84 -3.31 4.62 -1.74
N GLY A 85 -2.75 5.82 -1.91
CA GLY A 85 -1.32 6.09 -2.00
C GLY A 85 -0.92 7.15 -0.98
N TYR A 86 -0.31 8.25 -1.43
CA TYR A 86 -0.06 9.39 -0.54
C TYR A 86 -1.36 9.97 0.03
N ARG A 87 -1.30 10.45 1.27
CA ARG A 87 -2.42 11.10 1.97
C ARG A 87 -1.95 12.37 2.67
N ASP A 88 -2.68 13.46 2.51
CA ASP A 88 -2.39 14.70 3.24
C ASP A 88 -2.53 14.51 4.76
N ALA A 89 -1.69 15.19 5.54
CA ALA A 89 -1.70 15.11 7.00
C ALA A 89 -3.08 15.47 7.61
N ALA A 90 -3.78 16.46 7.03
CA ALA A 90 -5.11 16.86 7.47
C ALA A 90 -6.18 15.78 7.18
N GLU A 91 -6.06 15.06 6.07
CA GLU A 91 -6.93 13.92 5.78
C GLU A 91 -6.64 12.77 6.75
N GLN A 92 -5.38 12.43 6.96
CA GLN A 92 -4.98 11.42 7.95
C GLN A 92 -5.51 11.76 9.35
N HIS A 93 -5.45 13.04 9.75
CA HIS A 93 -5.97 13.49 11.04
C HIS A 93 -7.48 13.28 11.15
N ARG A 94 -8.24 13.57 10.08
CA ARG A 94 -9.69 13.33 10.05
C ARG A 94 -10.03 11.85 10.18
N LEU A 95 -9.31 10.97 9.47
CA LEU A 95 -9.48 9.52 9.58
C LEU A 95 -9.18 9.00 10.99
N PHE A 96 -8.06 9.45 11.57
CA PHE A 96 -7.67 9.07 12.92
C PHE A 96 -8.71 9.50 13.95
N SER A 97 -9.12 10.77 13.91
CA SER A 97 -10.14 11.32 14.83
C SER A 97 -11.50 10.63 14.67
N ALA A 98 -11.88 10.23 13.45
CA ALA A 98 -13.09 9.45 13.22
C ALA A 98 -13.00 8.05 13.84
N GLU A 99 -11.85 7.38 13.70
CA GLU A 99 -11.63 6.06 14.27
C GLU A 99 -11.57 6.09 15.81
N VAL A 100 -11.00 7.15 16.40
CA VAL A 100 -11.05 7.40 17.85
C VAL A 100 -12.50 7.56 18.32
N ARG A 101 -13.31 8.38 17.63
CA ARG A 101 -14.74 8.51 17.98
C ARG A 101 -15.49 7.18 17.86
N ARG A 102 -15.18 6.39 16.84
CA ARG A 102 -15.85 5.11 16.57
C ARG A 102 -15.52 4.04 17.62
N THR A 103 -14.28 4.02 18.09
CA THR A 103 -13.79 3.01 19.05
C THR A 103 -13.90 3.46 20.51
N GLY A 104 -14.02 4.77 20.75
CA GLY A 104 -13.99 5.37 22.09
C GLY A 104 -12.60 5.34 22.74
N SER A 105 -11.55 4.94 22.03
CA SER A 105 -10.21 4.78 22.60
C SER A 105 -9.10 5.06 21.57
N VAL A 106 -8.15 5.90 21.96
CA VAL A 106 -6.95 6.19 21.16
C VAL A 106 -6.17 4.90 20.89
N SER A 107 -5.94 4.06 21.91
CA SER A 107 -5.20 2.81 21.76
C SER A 107 -5.92 1.82 20.84
N ALA A 108 -7.25 1.75 20.90
CA ALA A 108 -8.03 0.91 19.99
C ALA A 108 -7.99 1.42 18.54
N ALA A 109 -8.05 2.74 18.35
CA ALA A 109 -7.99 3.37 17.03
C ALA A 109 -6.64 3.16 16.35
N ARG A 110 -5.54 3.28 17.10
CA ARG A 110 -4.17 3.09 16.61
C ARG A 110 -3.90 1.70 16.03
N ARG A 111 -4.70 0.68 16.38
CA ARG A 111 -4.62 -0.66 15.77
C ARG A 111 -5.13 -0.72 14.32
N ARG A 112 -5.71 0.35 13.80
CA ARG A 112 -6.28 0.42 12.44
C ARG A 112 -5.89 1.69 11.69
N VAL A 113 -5.73 2.81 12.40
CA VAL A 113 -5.40 4.11 11.80
C VAL A 113 -4.37 4.79 12.67
N LEU A 114 -3.21 5.10 12.11
CA LEU A 114 -2.15 5.85 12.79
C LEU A 114 -2.42 7.36 12.74
N PRO A 115 -1.93 8.14 13.73
CA PRO A 115 -1.96 9.59 13.65
C PRO A 115 -1.08 10.12 12.49
N PRO A 116 -1.27 11.38 12.05
CA PRO A 116 -0.54 11.95 10.91
C PRO A 116 0.98 11.83 10.97
N GLN A 117 1.56 11.99 12.16
CA GLN A 117 3.00 12.00 12.37
C GLN A 117 3.64 10.61 12.23
N GLU A 118 2.84 9.54 12.32
CA GLU A 118 3.29 8.15 12.26
C GLU A 118 2.87 7.46 10.96
N SER A 119 1.93 8.03 10.21
CA SER A 119 1.41 7.42 8.98
C SER A 119 2.41 7.50 7.83
N SER A 120 2.81 6.35 7.30
CA SER A 120 3.65 6.27 6.11
C SER A 120 2.97 6.73 4.82
N HIS A 121 1.63 6.78 4.78
CA HIS A 121 0.91 7.40 3.67
C HIS A 121 1.21 8.91 3.59
N VAL A 122 1.34 9.58 4.74
CA VAL A 122 1.70 11.01 4.79
C VAL A 122 3.12 11.26 4.30
N ARG A 123 4.00 10.27 4.42
CA ARG A 123 5.37 10.33 3.90
C ARG A 123 5.49 9.89 2.44
N GLY A 124 4.41 9.45 1.81
CA GLY A 124 4.44 8.88 0.45
C GLY A 124 5.18 7.54 0.35
N LEU A 125 5.36 6.84 1.49
CA LEU A 125 6.08 5.57 1.57
C LEU A 125 5.15 4.35 1.61
N ALA A 126 3.85 4.56 1.81
CA ALA A 126 2.86 3.49 1.88
C ALA A 126 1.93 3.47 0.67
N ILE A 127 1.46 2.26 0.33
CA ILE A 127 0.49 1.98 -0.71
C ILE A 127 -0.51 0.93 -0.23
N ASP A 128 -1.80 1.20 -0.43
CA ASP A 128 -2.87 0.23 -0.21
C ASP A 128 -3.26 -0.38 -1.56
N VAL A 129 -2.93 -1.66 -1.73
CA VAL A 129 -2.93 -2.37 -3.02
C VAL A 129 -4.27 -3.06 -3.28
N ARG A 130 -4.66 -3.07 -4.56
CA ARG A 130 -5.78 -3.83 -5.12
C ARG A 130 -5.42 -4.43 -6.49
N PRO A 131 -6.16 -5.43 -6.96
CA PRO A 131 -7.07 -6.28 -6.20
C PRO A 131 -6.29 -7.19 -5.24
N THR A 132 -7.00 -8.07 -4.52
CA THR A 132 -6.38 -9.03 -3.58
C THR A 132 -5.33 -9.91 -4.24
N GLU A 133 -5.51 -10.30 -5.50
CA GLU A 133 -4.52 -11.05 -6.27
C GLU A 133 -3.25 -10.23 -6.52
N GLY A 134 -3.39 -8.92 -6.72
CA GLY A 134 -2.26 -8.00 -6.89
C GLY A 134 -1.47 -7.82 -5.59
N ALA A 135 -2.18 -7.70 -4.47
CA ALA A 135 -1.56 -7.68 -3.14
C ALA A 135 -0.84 -9.01 -2.84
N ARG A 136 -1.45 -10.15 -3.18
CA ARG A 136 -0.81 -11.48 -3.03
C ARG A 136 0.48 -11.60 -3.86
N TRP A 137 0.50 -11.07 -5.07
CA TRP A 137 1.70 -11.07 -5.90
C TRP A 137 2.80 -10.22 -5.27
N LEU A 138 2.47 -9.05 -4.70
CA LEU A 138 3.44 -8.22 -3.98
C LEU A 138 3.92 -8.86 -2.68
N GLU A 139 3.09 -9.61 -1.96
CA GLU A 139 3.55 -10.37 -0.77
C GLU A 139 4.68 -11.33 -1.15
N GLN A 140 4.57 -11.98 -2.31
CA GLN A 140 5.50 -13.02 -2.75
C GLN A 140 6.74 -12.45 -3.44
N ASN A 141 6.60 -11.35 -4.18
CA ASN A 141 7.64 -10.84 -5.09
C ASN A 141 8.11 -9.41 -4.75
N GLY A 142 7.37 -8.69 -3.91
CA GLY A 142 7.56 -7.26 -3.65
C GLY A 142 8.90 -6.91 -3.02
N GLY A 143 9.49 -7.83 -2.24
CA GLY A 143 10.79 -7.63 -1.60
C GLY A 143 11.91 -7.29 -2.60
N ARG A 144 11.85 -7.81 -3.84
CA ARG A 144 12.79 -7.50 -4.92
C ARG A 144 12.77 -6.02 -5.35
N TYR A 145 11.69 -5.31 -5.03
CA TYR A 145 11.50 -3.89 -5.32
C TYR A 145 11.52 -3.05 -4.04
N GLY A 146 11.79 -3.65 -2.88
CA GLY A 146 11.71 -2.97 -1.59
C GLY A 146 10.28 -2.72 -1.11
N LEU A 147 9.28 -3.41 -1.64
CA LEU A 147 7.88 -3.29 -1.21
C LEU A 147 7.51 -4.44 -0.28
N TYR A 148 7.19 -4.13 0.97
CA TYR A 148 6.92 -5.13 2.00
C TYR A 148 5.59 -4.87 2.69
N ARG A 149 4.85 -5.94 2.98
CA ARG A 149 3.67 -5.85 3.83
C ARG A 149 4.09 -5.68 5.28
N ILE A 150 3.69 -4.57 5.88
CA ILE A 150 4.12 -4.21 7.23
C ILE A 150 3.20 -4.83 8.30
N TYR A 151 1.90 -4.91 8.04
CA TYR A 151 0.91 -5.31 9.05
C TYR A 151 0.18 -6.61 8.69
N GLY A 152 0.21 -7.58 9.61
CA GLY A 152 -0.42 -8.89 9.46
C GLY A 152 -1.95 -8.83 9.42
N ASN A 153 -2.56 -7.79 9.99
CA ASN A 153 -4.00 -7.54 9.87
C ASN A 153 -4.42 -6.76 8.60
N GLU A 154 -3.47 -6.23 7.83
CA GLU A 154 -3.75 -5.40 6.64
C GLU A 154 -3.08 -6.03 5.40
N TRP A 155 -3.76 -7.00 4.77
CA TRP A 155 -3.23 -7.71 3.60
C TRP A 155 -3.01 -6.82 2.37
N TRP A 156 -3.63 -5.65 2.35
CA TRP A 156 -3.53 -4.67 1.28
C TRP A 156 -2.38 -3.68 1.49
N HIS A 157 -1.83 -3.54 2.70
CA HIS A 157 -0.93 -2.44 3.05
C HIS A 157 0.54 -2.81 2.86
N PHE A 158 1.21 -2.11 1.94
CA PHE A 158 2.63 -2.28 1.68
C PHE A 158 3.36 -0.95 1.87
N GLU A 159 4.61 -1.03 2.30
CA GLU A 159 5.47 0.13 2.39
C GLU A 159 6.81 -0.10 1.70
N TYR A 160 7.37 0.97 1.13
CA TYR A 160 8.74 0.96 0.63
C TYR A 160 9.74 0.93 1.80
N ARG A 161 10.69 0.01 1.74
CA ARG A 161 11.81 -0.15 2.67
C ARG A 161 13.07 -0.58 1.93
N ILE A 162 14.21 -0.04 2.36
CA ILE A 162 15.53 -0.45 1.87
C ILE A 162 16.01 -1.77 2.48
N VAL A 163 15.42 -2.20 3.60
CA VAL A 163 15.72 -3.45 4.30
C VAL A 163 14.39 -4.13 4.64
N GLU A 164 14.35 -5.45 4.50
CA GLU A 164 13.18 -6.26 4.85
C GLU A 164 12.79 -6.04 6.32
N PRO A 165 11.57 -5.54 6.60
CA PRO A 165 11.11 -5.30 7.95
C PRO A 165 10.54 -6.58 8.57
N VAL A 166 10.58 -6.66 9.90
CA VAL A 166 9.78 -7.65 10.63
C VAL A 166 8.31 -7.25 10.52
N GLN A 167 7.48 -8.14 10.01
CA GLN A 167 6.03 -7.94 9.95
C GLN A 167 5.45 -7.80 11.37
N LEU A 168 4.61 -6.79 11.56
CA LEU A 168 3.93 -6.48 12.81
C LEU A 168 2.49 -7.03 12.77
N PRO A 169 1.89 -7.38 13.91
CA PRO A 169 0.50 -7.85 13.91
C PRO A 169 -0.49 -6.74 13.49
N HIS A 170 -0.21 -5.48 13.85
CA HIS A 170 -1.03 -4.31 13.52
C HIS A 170 -0.22 -2.99 13.66
N PRO A 171 -0.73 -1.84 13.18
CA PRO A 171 -0.02 -0.56 13.21
C PRO A 171 0.52 -0.11 14.57
N ASP A 172 -0.26 -0.24 15.64
CA ASP A 172 0.20 0.19 16.98
C ASP A 172 1.31 -0.69 17.60
N ALA A 173 1.64 -1.85 17.01
CA ALA A 173 2.61 -2.79 17.61
C ALA A 173 4.06 -2.29 17.58
N VAL A 174 4.33 -1.16 16.89
CA VAL A 174 5.61 -0.45 16.99
C VAL A 174 5.84 0.08 18.42
N GLY A 175 4.78 0.49 19.10
CA GLY A 175 4.81 1.02 20.48
C GLY A 175 5.20 -0.03 21.52
N ASP A 176 4.73 -1.27 21.35
CA ASP A 176 5.00 -2.40 22.27
C ASP A 176 6.48 -2.81 22.32
N ARG A 177 7.31 -2.36 21.36
CA ARG A 177 8.76 -2.62 21.33
C ARG A 177 9.61 -1.50 21.94
N ARG A 178 9.03 -0.33 22.23
CA ARG A 178 9.75 0.71 22.98
C ARG A 178 9.58 0.40 24.47
N PRO A 179 10.67 0.26 25.25
CA PRO A 179 10.53 0.33 26.70
C PRO A 179 9.82 1.66 27.04
N PRO A 180 8.86 1.66 27.99
CA PRO A 180 8.07 2.84 28.29
C PRO A 180 9.01 4.01 28.59
N MET A 181 8.96 5.06 27.75
CA MET A 181 9.83 6.24 27.90
C MET A 181 9.48 7.06 29.15
N TYR A 182 8.38 6.70 29.83
CA TYR A 182 7.99 7.17 31.14
C TYR A 182 7.54 5.96 31.96
N ALA A 183 8.48 5.23 32.55
CA ALA A 183 8.15 4.48 33.75
C ALA A 183 7.79 5.54 34.81
N GLU A 184 6.55 5.55 35.28
CA GLU A 184 6.21 6.32 36.48
C GLU A 184 7.19 5.94 37.60
N PRO A 185 7.70 6.89 38.40
CA PRO A 185 8.56 6.56 39.51
C PRO A 185 7.82 5.59 40.42
N VAL A 186 8.38 4.40 40.61
CA VAL A 186 7.90 3.48 41.64
C VAL A 186 8.07 4.21 42.97
N GLU A 187 6.95 4.59 43.61
CA GLU A 187 6.97 5.13 44.97
C GLU A 187 7.68 4.12 45.88
N ASP A 188 8.85 4.50 46.39
CA ASP A 188 9.57 3.73 47.41
C ASP A 188 8.79 3.85 48.73
N PRO A 189 8.20 2.76 49.26
CA PRO A 189 7.44 2.80 50.51
C PRO A 189 8.28 3.23 51.72
N ARG A 190 9.62 3.30 51.57
CA ARG A 190 10.56 3.70 52.63
C ARG A 190 10.82 5.20 52.68
N ARG A 191 10.21 6.01 51.82
CA ARG A 191 10.27 7.47 51.89
C ARG A 191 8.96 8.07 52.41
N ARG A 192 8.76 8.01 53.72
CA ARG A 192 7.90 8.94 54.47
C ARG A 192 8.64 9.34 55.76
N PRO A 193 8.41 10.57 56.26
CA PRO A 193 9.40 11.41 56.92
C PRO A 193 9.90 10.88 58.26
#